data_AF-A0A7X7RYN8-F1
#
_entry.id   AF-A0A7X7RYN8-F1
#
_cell.length_a   1.000
_cell.length_b   1.000
_cell.length_c   1.000
_cell.angle_alpha   90.00
_cell.angle_beta   90.00
_cell.angle_gamma   90.00
#
_symmetry.space_group_name_H-M   'P 1'
#
loop_
_entity.id
_entity.type
_entity.pdbx_description
1 polymer ?
#
loop_
_entity_poly.entity_id
_entity_poly.type
_entity_poly.pdbx_seq_one_letter_code
_entity_poly.pdbx_strand_id
1 'polypeptide(L)'
;MDSFLENIKEYKKQMEKGAVQAAYKGLMKYIMDLKTYFKTRYPEYFVSGSIYYGYMDMTYFSFFPEVLKERKLKVAVVFLHDKFRFEVWLAGYNKQIQKKFWNLMREKNWKKYRLVTSLKGSDSIAEHILADNPDFSNLDNLTKTIEKRILMFIQDIVSFLSDN
;
A
#
# COMPACT_ATOMS: atom_id res chain seq x y z
N MET A 1 3.76 26.70 -9.62
CA MET A 1 4.70 26.03 -8.69
C MET A 1 5.50 27.13 -8.06
N ASP A 2 5.47 27.21 -6.74
CA ASP A 2 6.35 28.11 -5.99
C ASP A 2 7.80 27.69 -6.28
N SER A 3 8.71 28.67 -6.30
CA SER A 3 10.14 28.41 -6.48
C SER A 3 10.65 27.47 -5.39
N PHE A 4 11.75 26.75 -5.65
CA PHE A 4 12.38 25.91 -4.63
C PHE A 4 12.69 26.69 -3.34
N LEU A 5 13.08 27.96 -3.48
CA LEU A 5 13.31 28.86 -2.34
C LEU A 5 12.06 29.08 -1.49
N GLU A 6 10.91 29.30 -2.12
CA GLU A 6 9.63 29.48 -1.42
C GLU A 6 9.19 28.20 -0.70
N ASN A 7 9.33 27.04 -1.35
CA ASN A 7 9.05 25.74 -0.74
C ASN A 7 9.93 25.48 0.49
N ILE A 8 11.23 25.82 0.43
CA ILE A 8 12.13 25.65 1.57
C ILE A 8 11.80 26.62 2.72
N LYS A 9 11.39 27.86 2.41
CA LYS A 9 10.93 28.81 3.42
C LYS A 9 9.68 28.29 4.13
N GLU A 10 8.71 27.76 3.39
CA GLU A 10 7.51 27.19 3.99
C GLU A 10 7.81 25.92 4.79
N TYR A 11 8.65 25.03 4.25
CA TYR A 11 9.13 23.85 4.97
C TYR A 11 9.74 24.23 6.31
N LYS A 12 10.62 25.24 6.35
CA LYS A 12 11.23 25.71 7.61
C LYS A 12 10.18 26.15 8.63
N LYS A 13 9.17 26.94 8.22
CA LYS A 13 8.08 27.37 9.12
C LYS A 13 7.28 26.20 9.67
N GLN A 14 7.03 25.17 8.86
CA GLN A 14 6.32 23.97 9.30
C GLN A 14 7.18 23.12 10.26
N MET A 15 8.50 23.06 10.05
CA MET A 15 9.42 22.40 10.97
C MET A 15 9.51 23.11 12.32
N GLU A 16 9.48 24.45 12.34
CA GLU A 16 9.47 25.24 13.57
C GLU A 16 8.21 24.99 14.43
N LYS A 17 7.07 24.67 13.81
CA LYS A 17 5.84 24.28 14.53
C LYS A 17 5.93 22.87 15.16
N GLY A 18 6.81 21.99 14.68
CA GLY A 18 7.05 20.64 15.21
C GLY A 18 5.92 19.61 15.03
N ALA A 19 4.66 20.03 14.84
CA ALA A 19 3.50 19.14 14.76
C ALA A 19 3.60 18.11 13.62
N VAL A 20 4.10 18.53 12.44
CA VAL A 20 4.30 17.63 11.30
C VAL A 20 5.34 16.55 11.62
N GLN A 21 6.42 16.91 12.32
CA GLN A 21 7.46 15.95 12.71
C GLN A 21 6.93 14.92 13.71
N ALA A 22 6.15 15.38 14.70
CA ALA A 22 5.52 14.50 15.68
C ALA A 22 4.51 13.53 15.02
N ALA A 23 3.63 14.07 14.15
CA ALA A 23 2.66 13.28 13.41
C ALA A 23 3.33 12.25 12.49
N TYR A 24 4.35 12.67 11.73
CA TYR A 24 5.08 11.77 10.84
C TYR A 24 5.79 10.65 11.62
N LYS A 25 6.45 10.98 12.74
CA LYS A 25 7.08 9.97 13.61
C LYS A 25 6.06 8.96 14.14
N GLY A 26 4.90 9.44 14.61
CA GLY A 26 3.80 8.58 15.08
C GLY A 26 3.28 7.64 13.98
N LEU A 27 3.05 8.18 12.78
CA LEU A 27 2.61 7.42 11.62
C LEU A 27 3.64 6.34 11.22
N MET A 28 4.93 6.69 11.16
CA MET A 28 5.99 5.74 10.82
C MET A 28 6.11 4.62 11.85
N LYS A 29 5.95 4.95 13.14
CA LYS A 29 5.89 3.96 14.21
C LYS A 29 4.70 3.02 13.98
N TYR A 30 3.51 3.56 13.72
CA TYR A 30 2.31 2.75 13.49
C TYR A 30 2.48 1.81 12.28
N ILE A 31 3.01 2.30 11.14
CA ILE A 31 3.25 1.45 9.96
C ILE A 31 4.27 0.35 10.27
N MET A 32 5.28 0.63 11.10
CA MET A 32 6.24 -0.38 11.55
C MET A 32 5.61 -1.43 12.48
N ASP A 33 4.77 -1.00 13.41
CA ASP A 33 4.03 -1.88 14.31
C ASP A 33 3.07 -2.77 13.49
N LEU A 34 2.36 -2.19 12.52
CA LEU A 34 1.46 -2.91 11.61
C LEU A 34 2.20 -3.95 10.77
N LYS A 35 3.36 -3.61 10.20
CA LYS A 35 4.22 -4.57 9.49
C LYS A 35 4.64 -5.73 10.39
N THR A 36 5.04 -5.40 11.62
CA THR A 36 5.47 -6.40 12.61
C THR A 36 4.30 -7.30 13.00
N TYR A 37 3.12 -6.73 13.19
CA TYR A 37 1.88 -7.47 13.45
C TYR A 37 1.62 -8.53 12.37
N PHE A 38 1.66 -8.15 11.08
CA PHE A 38 1.48 -9.10 9.98
C PHE A 38 2.56 -10.19 9.97
N LYS A 39 3.83 -9.81 10.19
CA LYS A 39 4.95 -10.77 10.22
C LYS A 39 4.79 -11.81 11.34
N THR A 40 4.33 -11.39 12.51
CA THR A 40 4.11 -12.28 13.66
C THR A 40 2.85 -13.12 13.49
N ARG A 41 1.78 -12.55 12.94
CA ARG A 41 0.47 -13.21 12.82
C ARG A 41 0.42 -14.23 11.67
N TYR A 42 1.16 -13.98 10.59
CA TYR A 42 1.19 -14.78 9.37
C TYR A 42 2.64 -15.14 9.00
N PRO A 43 3.32 -15.97 9.80
CA PRO A 43 4.74 -16.31 9.59
C PRO A 43 5.02 -17.01 8.25
N GLU A 44 4.01 -17.61 7.63
CA GLU A 44 4.06 -18.27 6.33
C GLU A 44 3.91 -17.29 5.15
N TYR A 45 3.47 -16.06 5.40
CA TYR A 45 3.38 -15.02 4.38
C TYR A 45 4.72 -14.29 4.27
N PHE A 46 5.05 -13.87 3.06
CA PHE A 46 6.16 -12.96 2.85
C PHE A 46 5.80 -11.58 3.42
N VAL A 47 6.70 -11.02 4.23
CA VAL A 47 6.67 -9.61 4.66
C VAL A 47 8.01 -8.96 4.30
N SER A 48 7.97 -7.76 3.70
CA SER A 48 9.21 -7.07 3.31
C SER A 48 10.08 -6.71 4.53
N GLY A 49 11.39 -6.90 4.41
CA GLY A 49 12.33 -6.58 5.48
C GLY A 49 12.33 -5.10 5.86
N SER A 50 12.27 -4.21 4.86
CA SER A 50 12.20 -2.76 5.02
C SER A 50 10.79 -2.20 4.73
N ILE A 51 10.60 -0.96 5.16
CA ILE A 51 9.48 -0.09 4.76
C ILE A 51 10.04 0.86 3.70
N TYR A 52 9.29 1.07 2.62
CA TYR A 52 9.56 2.16 1.70
C TYR A 52 8.90 3.42 2.23
N TYR A 53 9.69 4.45 2.55
CA TYR A 53 9.21 5.69 3.15
C TYR A 53 8.72 6.73 2.15
N GLY A 54 9.12 6.61 0.88
CA GLY A 54 8.78 7.57 -0.16
C GLY A 54 9.30 8.99 0.10
N TYR A 55 8.72 9.94 -0.63
CA TYR A 55 9.00 11.38 -0.52
C TYR A 55 7.83 12.11 0.14
N MET A 56 7.19 11.48 1.14
CA MET A 56 5.89 11.89 1.71
C MET A 56 4.75 11.90 0.68
N ASP A 57 4.88 11.10 -0.38
CA ASP A 57 3.84 10.78 -1.35
C ASP A 57 3.12 9.49 -0.91
N MET A 58 3.91 8.45 -0.63
CA MET A 58 3.43 7.16 -0.15
C MET A 58 4.42 6.49 0.80
N THR A 59 3.92 5.71 1.75
CA THR A 59 4.74 4.82 2.60
C THR A 59 4.14 3.43 2.56
N TYR A 60 4.96 2.39 2.30
CA TYR A 60 4.42 1.04 2.17
C TYR A 60 5.39 -0.07 2.60
N PHE A 61 4.82 -1.24 2.84
CA PHE A 61 5.53 -2.51 2.94
C PHE A 61 4.77 -3.58 2.14
N SER A 62 5.43 -4.70 1.82
CA SER A 62 4.77 -5.81 1.14
C SER A 62 4.34 -6.90 2.12
N PHE A 63 3.16 -7.50 1.87
CA PHE A 63 2.60 -8.62 2.62
C PHE A 63 1.80 -9.52 1.69
N PHE A 64 2.24 -10.75 1.42
CA PHE A 64 1.57 -11.67 0.50
C PHE A 64 1.94 -13.14 0.70
N PRO A 65 1.05 -14.10 0.35
CA PRO A 65 1.32 -15.53 0.45
C PRO A 65 2.23 -16.04 -0.68
N GLU A 66 2.81 -17.23 -0.48
CA GLU A 66 3.75 -17.86 -1.43
C GLU A 66 3.15 -18.03 -2.84
N VAL A 67 1.84 -18.33 -2.96
CA VAL A 67 1.17 -18.46 -4.27
C VAL A 67 1.28 -17.21 -5.15
N LEU A 68 1.30 -16.01 -4.56
CA LEU A 68 1.52 -14.78 -5.31
C LEU A 68 3.01 -14.60 -5.66
N LYS A 69 3.90 -15.02 -4.76
CA LYS A 69 5.36 -15.00 -4.97
C LYS A 69 5.78 -15.84 -6.16
N GLU A 70 5.26 -17.06 -6.28
CA GLU A 70 5.51 -17.98 -7.40
C GLU A 70 5.08 -17.38 -8.74
N ARG A 71 3.99 -16.60 -8.73
CA ARG A 71 3.47 -15.85 -9.89
C ARG A 71 4.18 -14.52 -10.13
N LYS A 72 5.22 -14.21 -9.35
CA LYS A 72 5.96 -12.94 -9.39
C LYS A 72 5.05 -11.72 -9.17
N LEU A 73 4.01 -11.88 -8.36
CA LEU A 73 3.11 -10.83 -7.91
C LEU A 73 3.42 -10.45 -6.47
N LYS A 74 3.11 -9.21 -6.11
CA LYS A 74 3.26 -8.67 -4.76
C LYS A 74 1.98 -7.96 -4.36
N VAL A 75 1.67 -8.00 -3.07
CA VAL A 75 0.66 -7.14 -2.46
C VAL A 75 1.36 -6.14 -1.55
N ALA A 76 1.07 -4.86 -1.74
CA ALA A 76 1.61 -3.77 -0.95
C ALA A 76 0.51 -3.15 -0.10
N VAL A 77 0.82 -2.90 1.18
CA VAL A 77 0.00 -2.12 2.10
C VAL A 77 0.53 -0.70 2.10
N VAL A 78 -0.23 0.23 1.55
CA VAL A 78 0.21 1.59 1.20
C VAL A 78 -0.55 2.61 2.03
N PHE A 79 0.16 3.53 2.66
CA PHE A 79 -0.42 4.79 3.15
C PHE A 79 -0.13 5.88 2.13
N LEU A 80 -1.19 6.48 1.57
CA LEU A 80 -1.09 7.65 0.69
C LEU A 80 -1.20 8.91 1.53
N HIS A 81 -0.15 9.73 1.56
CA HIS A 81 -0.09 10.91 2.42
C HIS A 81 -1.02 12.03 1.94
N ASP A 82 -1.10 12.24 0.62
CA ASP A 82 -1.94 13.28 0.02
C ASP A 82 -3.44 12.99 0.15
N LYS A 83 -3.83 11.70 0.14
CA LYS A 83 -5.20 11.23 0.35
C LYS A 83 -5.51 10.89 1.81
N PHE A 84 -4.50 10.82 2.65
CA PHE A 84 -4.58 10.47 4.06
C PHE A 84 -5.37 9.17 4.32
N ARG A 85 -5.01 8.09 3.61
CA ARG A 85 -5.72 6.81 3.68
C ARG A 85 -4.82 5.61 3.45
N PHE A 86 -5.26 4.45 3.92
CA PHE A 86 -4.63 3.17 3.62
C PHE A 86 -5.26 2.51 2.40
N GLU A 87 -4.41 1.98 1.52
CA GLU A 87 -4.78 1.19 0.35
C GLU A 87 -4.00 -0.13 0.31
N VAL A 88 -4.54 -1.08 -0.46
CA VAL A 88 -3.86 -2.32 -0.85
C VAL A 88 -3.70 -2.34 -2.36
N TRP A 89 -2.48 -2.58 -2.82
CA TRP A 89 -2.15 -2.61 -4.23
C TRP A 89 -1.63 -3.99 -4.62
N LEU A 90 -2.15 -4.54 -5.72
CA LEU A 90 -1.53 -5.66 -6.42
C LEU A 90 -0.49 -5.12 -7.41
N ALA A 91 0.74 -5.62 -7.38
CA ALA A 91 1.82 -5.20 -8.26
C ALA A 91 2.54 -6.40 -8.89
N GLY A 92 3.08 -6.21 -10.09
CA GLY A 92 4.01 -7.16 -10.68
C GLY A 92 5.43 -6.96 -10.16
N TYR A 93 6.23 -8.03 -10.06
CA TYR A 93 7.63 -7.93 -9.67
C TYR A 93 8.45 -7.03 -10.61
N ASN A 94 8.06 -6.99 -11.88
CA ASN A 94 8.61 -6.09 -12.90
C ASN A 94 7.50 -5.65 -13.88
N LYS A 95 7.80 -4.70 -14.76
CA LYS A 95 6.82 -4.15 -15.71
C LYS A 95 6.27 -5.18 -16.70
N GLN A 96 7.03 -6.23 -17.06
CA GLN A 96 6.53 -7.30 -17.93
C GLN A 96 5.45 -8.14 -17.24
N ILE A 97 5.70 -8.56 -16.00
CA ILE A 97 4.73 -9.30 -15.17
C ILE A 97 3.50 -8.42 -14.89
N GLN A 98 3.73 -7.14 -14.58
CA GLN A 98 2.64 -6.19 -14.35
C GLN A 98 1.74 -6.08 -15.58
N LYS A 99 2.32 -5.93 -16.78
CA LYS A 99 1.58 -5.90 -18.05
C LYS A 99 0.82 -7.20 -18.33
N LYS A 100 1.45 -8.36 -18.09
CA LYS A 100 0.82 -9.67 -18.28
C LYS A 100 -0.48 -9.78 -17.46
N PHE A 101 -0.41 -9.54 -16.16
CA PHE A 101 -1.57 -9.71 -15.28
C PHE A 101 -2.60 -8.59 -15.41
N TRP A 102 -2.19 -7.38 -15.74
CA TRP A 102 -3.13 -6.31 -16.06
C TRP A 102 -3.94 -6.60 -17.32
N ASN A 103 -3.32 -7.15 -18.37
CA ASN A 103 -4.04 -7.60 -19.56
C ASN A 103 -5.01 -8.74 -19.22
N LEU A 104 -4.54 -9.77 -18.49
CA LEU A 104 -5.38 -10.91 -18.08
C LEU A 104 -6.63 -10.44 -17.32
N MET A 105 -6.48 -9.55 -16.33
CA MET A 105 -7.61 -9.05 -15.55
C MET A 105 -8.59 -8.24 -16.39
N ARG A 106 -8.11 -7.48 -17.38
CA ARG A 106 -8.98 -6.75 -18.31
C ARG A 106 -9.72 -7.69 -19.26
N GLU A 107 -9.03 -8.66 -19.84
CA GLU A 107 -9.62 -9.66 -20.74
C GLU A 107 -10.69 -10.51 -20.05
N LYS A 108 -10.48 -10.83 -18.77
CA LYS A 108 -11.44 -11.54 -17.91
C LYS A 108 -12.49 -10.62 -17.27
N ASN A 109 -12.53 -9.35 -17.66
CA ASN A 109 -13.51 -8.37 -17.19
C ASN A 109 -13.60 -8.27 -15.66
N TRP A 110 -12.43 -8.26 -15.00
CA TRP A 110 -12.34 -8.12 -13.55
C TRP A 110 -12.95 -6.78 -13.08
N LYS A 111 -13.89 -6.84 -12.14
CA LYS A 111 -14.62 -5.66 -11.63
C LYS A 111 -14.60 -5.48 -10.12
N LYS A 112 -14.03 -6.43 -9.37
CA LYS A 112 -14.11 -6.40 -7.90
C LYS A 112 -13.25 -5.30 -7.28
N TYR A 113 -12.08 -5.02 -7.88
CA TYR A 113 -11.17 -3.96 -7.47
C TYR A 113 -10.81 -3.07 -8.65
N ARG A 114 -10.49 -1.81 -8.37
CA ARG A 114 -10.17 -0.83 -9.40
C ARG A 114 -8.87 -1.23 -10.09
N LEU A 115 -8.95 -1.56 -11.38
CA LEU A 115 -7.76 -1.65 -12.21
C LEU A 115 -7.25 -0.25 -12.54
N VAL A 116 -5.93 -0.08 -12.63
CA VAL A 116 -5.36 1.18 -13.10
C VAL A 116 -5.70 1.41 -14.57
N THR A 117 -5.97 2.66 -14.94
CA THR A 117 -6.37 3.03 -16.30
C THR A 117 -5.22 2.92 -17.30
N SER A 118 -3.98 3.08 -16.82
CA SER A 118 -2.75 2.95 -17.60
C SER A 118 -1.62 2.43 -16.71
N LEU A 119 -0.74 1.62 -17.29
CA LEU A 119 0.50 1.19 -16.63
C LEU A 119 1.62 2.24 -16.70
N LYS A 120 1.47 3.28 -17.53
CA LYS A 120 2.45 4.36 -17.64
C LYS A 120 2.38 5.21 -16.37
N GLY A 121 3.45 5.18 -15.58
CA GLY A 121 3.52 5.90 -14.30
C GLY A 121 2.75 5.24 -13.15
N SER A 122 2.28 3.99 -13.33
CA SER A 122 1.62 3.22 -12.27
C SER A 122 2.50 2.08 -11.79
N ASP A 123 2.51 1.89 -10.47
CA ASP A 123 3.22 0.80 -9.79
C ASP A 123 2.31 -0.36 -9.38
N SER A 124 1.02 -0.28 -9.74
CA SER A 124 -0.01 -1.25 -9.39
C SER A 124 -0.72 -1.78 -10.64
N ILE A 125 -1.45 -2.87 -10.44
CA ILE A 125 -2.36 -3.51 -11.39
C ILE A 125 -3.79 -3.20 -10.96
N ALA A 126 -4.05 -3.44 -9.67
CA ALA A 126 -5.33 -3.23 -9.01
C ALA A 126 -5.11 -2.56 -7.65
N GLU A 127 -6.06 -1.71 -7.27
CA GLU A 127 -5.99 -0.88 -6.06
C GLU A 127 -7.33 -0.96 -5.30
N HIS A 128 -7.27 -0.99 -3.97
CA HIS A 128 -8.45 -0.97 -3.11
C HIS A 128 -8.19 -0.20 -1.80
N ILE A 129 -9.21 0.51 -1.30
CA ILE A 129 -9.12 1.30 -0.07
C ILE A 129 -9.36 0.40 1.14
N LEU A 130 -8.36 0.33 2.02
CA LEU A 130 -8.43 -0.40 3.28
C LEU A 130 -9.07 0.44 4.38
N ALA A 131 -8.66 1.69 4.52
CA ALA A 131 -9.22 2.61 5.50
C ALA A 131 -9.15 4.03 4.95
N ASP A 132 -10.32 4.58 4.62
CA ASP A 132 -10.48 5.99 4.25
C ASP A 132 -10.64 6.82 5.52
N ASN A 133 -9.87 7.90 5.67
CA ASN A 133 -9.82 8.71 6.90
C ASN A 133 -9.61 7.87 8.18
N PRO A 134 -8.44 7.21 8.33
CA PRO A 134 -8.19 6.27 9.42
C PRO A 134 -8.25 6.95 10.79
N ASP A 135 -8.92 6.28 11.75
CA ASP A 135 -8.99 6.73 13.13
C ASP A 135 -7.72 6.33 13.91
N PHE A 136 -6.81 7.29 14.05
CA PHE A 136 -5.57 7.11 14.82
C PHE A 136 -5.77 7.17 16.34
N SER A 137 -6.98 7.44 16.84
CA SER A 137 -7.28 7.33 18.27
C SER A 137 -7.52 5.88 18.72
N ASN A 138 -7.80 4.97 17.78
CA ASN A 138 -8.02 3.55 18.05
C ASN A 138 -7.23 2.65 17.07
N LEU A 139 -5.93 2.51 17.36
CA LEU A 139 -4.99 1.76 16.51
C LEU A 139 -5.31 0.26 16.40
N ASP A 140 -5.90 -0.34 17.43
CA ASP A 140 -6.29 -1.75 17.42
C ASP A 140 -7.43 -2.00 16.43
N ASN A 141 -8.45 -1.14 16.44
CA ASN A 141 -9.56 -1.23 15.49
C ASN A 141 -9.10 -0.94 14.06
N LEU A 142 -8.22 0.04 13.88
CA LEU A 142 -7.62 0.35 12.58
C LEU A 142 -6.84 -0.85 12.04
N THR A 143 -6.03 -1.49 12.88
CA THR A 143 -5.23 -2.68 12.51
C THR A 143 -6.13 -3.84 12.09
N LYS A 144 -7.18 -4.15 12.87
CA LYS A 144 -8.15 -5.21 12.53
C LYS A 144 -8.90 -4.92 11.23
N THR A 145 -9.24 -3.67 10.98
CA THR A 145 -9.92 -3.24 9.74
C THR A 145 -9.02 -3.46 8.52
N ILE A 146 -7.75 -3.02 8.64
CA ILE A 146 -6.72 -3.19 7.60
C ILE A 146 -6.47 -4.68 7.34
N GLU A 147 -6.25 -5.47 8.39
CA GLU A 147 -6.04 -6.92 8.31
C GLU A 147 -7.17 -7.63 7.56
N LYS A 148 -8.41 -7.45 8.02
CA LYS A 148 -9.59 -8.09 7.41
C LYS A 148 -9.66 -7.81 5.91
N ARG A 149 -9.50 -6.54 5.51
CA ARG A 149 -9.64 -6.12 4.11
C ARG A 149 -8.47 -6.56 3.24
N ILE A 150 -7.24 -6.59 3.77
CA ILE A 150 -6.09 -7.13 3.02
C ILE A 150 -6.26 -8.62 2.76
N LEU A 151 -6.68 -9.40 3.76
CA LEU A 151 -6.88 -10.84 3.59
C LEU A 151 -7.99 -11.14 2.58
N MET A 152 -9.10 -10.38 2.63
CA MET A 152 -10.15 -10.48 1.62
C MET A 152 -9.63 -10.15 0.22
N PHE A 153 -8.85 -9.06 0.08
CA PHE A 153 -8.22 -8.69 -1.18
C PHE A 153 -7.30 -9.81 -1.71
N ILE A 154 -6.42 -10.34 -0.87
CA ILE A 154 -5.52 -11.43 -1.23
C ILE A 154 -6.30 -12.67 -1.67
N GLN A 155 -7.30 -13.08 -0.88
CA GLN A 155 -8.13 -14.25 -1.18
C GLN A 155 -8.80 -14.10 -2.54
N ASP A 156 -9.39 -12.94 -2.83
CA ASP A 156 -10.06 -12.67 -4.09
C ASP A 156 -9.12 -12.72 -5.30
N ILE A 157 -7.92 -12.15 -5.15
CA ILE A 157 -6.89 -12.23 -6.21
C ILE A 157 -6.43 -13.67 -6.40
N VAL A 158 -6.20 -14.42 -5.32
CA VAL A 158 -5.78 -15.83 -5.41
C VAL A 158 -6.86 -16.67 -6.08
N SER A 159 -8.13 -16.52 -5.69
CA SER A 159 -9.25 -17.22 -6.34
C SER A 159 -9.32 -16.90 -7.83
N PHE A 160 -9.24 -15.62 -8.21
CA PHE A 160 -9.22 -15.22 -9.61
C PHE A 160 -8.08 -15.87 -10.42
N LEU A 161 -6.89 -15.97 -9.82
CA LEU A 161 -5.70 -16.55 -10.45
C LEU A 161 -5.70 -18.09 -10.48
N SER A 162 -6.53 -18.74 -9.67
CA SER A 162 -6.74 -20.19 -9.72
C SER A 162 -7.69 -20.57 -10.85
N ASP A 163 -8.66 -19.71 -11.15
CA ASP A 163 -9.65 -19.92 -12.21
C ASP A 163 -9.14 -19.56 -13.63
N ASN A 164 -7.93 -18.98 -13.74
CA ASN A 164 -7.38 -18.41 -14.99
C ASN A 164 -5.85 -18.55 -15.11
#